data_AF-A0A1W4WN26-F1
#
_entry.id   AF-A0A1W4WN26-F1
#
_cell.length_a   1.000
_cell.length_b   1.000
_cell.length_c   1.000
_cell.angle_alpha   90.00
_cell.angle_beta   90.00
_cell.angle_gamma   90.00
#
_symmetry.space_group_name_H-M   'P 1'
#
loop_
_entity.id
_entity.type
_entity.pdbx_description
1 polymer ?
#
loop_
_entity_poly.entity_id
_entity_poly.type
_entity_poly.pdbx_seq_one_letter_code
_entity_poly.pdbx_strand_id
1 'polypeptide(L)'
;MVYLSGDDKLDGVELPKALRALNFNPSLDWCVKNGGAEKKGQKFITLDEFYKIVVECKKDKKDQGVYEDFIECLKLYDKADDGRMMASELSHALGSLGERMKNEEVDEVLDDCLDEEDDEGMIPYTPFLARMCGKQPPLKVAKK
;
A
#
# COMPACT_ATOMS: atom_id res chain seq x y z
N MET A 1 -12.56 -12.92 -8.73
CA MET A 1 -13.98 -12.89 -8.29
C MET A 1 -14.29 -11.46 -7.87
N VAL A 2 -15.30 -10.85 -8.47
CA VAL A 2 -15.70 -9.46 -8.15
C VAL A 2 -16.41 -9.47 -6.80
N TYR A 3 -16.05 -8.52 -5.93
CA TYR A 3 -16.45 -8.31 -4.54
C TYR A 3 -17.92 -7.91 -4.35
N LEU A 4 -18.85 -8.52 -5.07
CA LEU A 4 -20.27 -8.26 -4.89
C LEU A 4 -20.86 -9.36 -4.01
N SER A 5 -21.45 -8.96 -2.87
CA SER A 5 -22.43 -9.84 -2.22
C SER A 5 -23.60 -10.07 -3.19
N GLY A 6 -24.45 -11.06 -2.92
CA GLY A 6 -25.60 -11.40 -3.76
C GLY A 6 -26.63 -10.28 -4.01
N ASP A 7 -26.38 -9.06 -3.52
CA ASP A 7 -27.23 -7.87 -3.64
C ASP A 7 -26.62 -6.75 -4.52
N ASP A 8 -25.63 -7.05 -5.38
CA ASP A 8 -24.97 -6.08 -6.29
C ASP A 8 -24.35 -4.85 -5.60
N LYS A 9 -23.95 -5.01 -4.33
CA LYS A 9 -23.31 -3.96 -3.55
C LYS A 9 -21.92 -4.39 -3.07
N LEU A 10 -21.02 -3.42 -3.01
CA LEU A 10 -19.68 -3.57 -2.44
C LEU A 10 -19.76 -3.28 -0.93
N ASP A 11 -19.23 -4.17 -0.10
CA ASP A 11 -19.04 -3.86 1.32
C ASP A 11 -18.01 -2.73 1.47
N GLY A 12 -18.33 -1.71 2.26
CA GLY A 12 -17.49 -0.52 2.42
C GLY A 12 -16.08 -0.83 2.93
N VAL A 13 -15.87 -1.97 3.59
CA VAL A 13 -14.53 -2.42 4.02
C VAL A 13 -13.63 -2.84 2.84
N GLU A 14 -14.22 -3.19 1.70
CA GLU A 14 -13.49 -3.60 0.48
C GLU A 14 -13.21 -2.41 -0.46
N LEU A 15 -13.73 -1.22 -0.14
CA LEU A 15 -13.49 0.00 -0.94
C LEU A 15 -11.99 0.29 -1.19
N PRO A 16 -11.08 0.22 -0.18
CA PRO A 16 -9.67 0.47 -0.42
C PRO A 16 -9.06 -0.51 -1.42
N LYS A 17 -9.38 -1.80 -1.32
CA LYS A 17 -8.89 -2.83 -2.25
C LYS A 17 -9.42 -2.61 -3.65
N ALA A 18 -10.70 -2.24 -3.79
CA ALA A 18 -11.31 -1.94 -5.08
C ALA A 18 -10.64 -0.73 -5.75
N LEU A 19 -10.34 0.34 -5.01
CA LEU A 19 -9.64 1.51 -5.54
C LEU A 19 -8.18 1.21 -5.90
N ARG A 20 -7.47 0.43 -5.07
CA ARG A 20 -6.10 -0.05 -5.36
C ARG A 20 -6.02 -0.94 -6.59
N ALA A 21 -7.03 -1.79 -6.81
CA ALA A 21 -7.13 -2.59 -8.04
C ALA A 21 -7.35 -1.74 -9.31
N LEU A 22 -7.85 -0.51 -9.16
CA LEU A 22 -7.97 0.49 -10.23
C LEU A 22 -6.73 1.41 -10.31
N ASN A 23 -5.64 1.05 -9.64
CA ASN A 23 -4.38 1.78 -9.59
C ASN A 23 -4.48 3.18 -8.93
N PHE A 24 -5.42 3.35 -8.00
CA PHE A 24 -5.44 4.48 -7.07
C PHE A 24 -4.89 4.06 -5.72
N ASN A 25 -4.13 4.91 -5.03
CA ASN A 25 -3.62 4.61 -3.70
C ASN A 25 -4.14 5.59 -2.63
N PRO A 26 -5.45 5.66 -2.37
CA PRO A 26 -5.99 6.50 -1.29
C PRO A 26 -5.64 5.90 0.08
N SER A 27 -5.56 6.77 1.09
CA SER A 27 -5.46 6.37 2.49
C SER A 27 -6.75 5.68 2.97
N LEU A 28 -6.64 4.84 3.99
CA LEU A 28 -7.80 4.22 4.65
C LEU A 28 -8.74 5.29 5.24
N ASP A 29 -8.20 6.35 5.83
CA ASP A 29 -9.00 7.47 6.34
C ASP A 29 -9.78 8.17 5.22
N TRP A 30 -9.16 8.40 4.07
CA TRP A 30 -9.85 8.94 2.90
C TRP A 30 -10.98 8.01 2.45
N CYS A 31 -10.73 6.70 2.42
CA CYS A 31 -11.75 5.72 2.03
C CYS A 31 -12.95 5.76 2.98
N VAL A 32 -12.73 5.79 4.30
CA VAL A 32 -13.80 5.87 5.30
C VAL A 32 -14.63 7.16 5.16
N LYS A 33 -13.98 8.29 4.89
CA LYS A 33 -14.64 9.58 4.63
C LYS A 33 -15.47 9.59 3.34
N ASN A 34 -15.06 8.82 2.34
CA ASN A 34 -15.67 8.79 1.01
C ASN A 34 -16.55 7.56 0.75
N GLY A 35 -17.15 6.98 1.80
CA GLY A 35 -18.17 5.93 1.67
C GLY A 35 -17.72 4.54 2.12
N GLY A 36 -16.44 4.37 2.44
CA GLY A 36 -15.88 3.16 3.03
C GLY A 36 -16.33 2.93 4.48
N ALA A 37 -15.93 1.77 5.00
CA ALA A 37 -16.23 1.32 6.35
C ALA A 37 -15.00 0.68 7.00
N GLU A 38 -14.93 0.75 8.32
CA GLU A 38 -13.87 0.10 9.10
C GLU A 38 -14.18 -1.38 9.38
N LYS A 39 -15.47 -1.72 9.40
CA LYS A 39 -15.96 -3.06 9.75
C LYS A 39 -16.90 -3.59 8.68
N LYS A 40 -16.78 -4.90 8.44
CA LYS A 40 -17.63 -5.64 7.49
C LYS A 40 -19.12 -5.43 7.81
N GLY A 41 -19.91 -5.16 6.79
CA GLY A 41 -21.37 -5.00 6.87
C GLY A 41 -21.85 -3.68 7.45
N GLN A 42 -20.97 -2.72 7.74
CA GLN A 42 -21.36 -1.42 8.31
C GLN A 42 -21.94 -0.47 7.26
N LYS A 43 -21.40 -0.49 6.04
CA LYS A 43 -21.87 0.30 4.91
C LYS A 43 -21.75 -0.53 3.64
N PHE A 44 -22.67 -0.29 2.70
CA PHE A 44 -22.68 -0.92 1.40
C PHE A 44 -22.74 0.16 0.34
N ILE A 45 -21.93 -0.01 -0.71
CA ILE A 45 -21.74 0.95 -1.79
C ILE A 45 -22.35 0.34 -3.06
N THR A 46 -23.31 1.03 -3.66
CA THR A 46 -23.87 0.67 -4.97
C THR A 46 -22.89 1.01 -6.08
N LEU A 47 -23.09 0.44 -7.27
CA LEU A 47 -22.23 0.73 -8.43
C LEU A 47 -22.22 2.24 -8.78
N ASP A 48 -23.36 2.92 -8.73
CA ASP A 48 -23.47 4.35 -9.01
C ASP A 48 -22.71 5.21 -7.99
N GLU A 49 -22.74 4.82 -6.71
CA GLU A 49 -21.95 5.49 -5.67
C GLU A 49 -20.46 5.21 -5.88
N PHE A 50 -20.09 3.98 -6.21
CA PHE A 50 -18.71 3.61 -6.49
C PHE A 50 -18.11 4.43 -7.64
N TYR A 51 -18.86 4.63 -8.73
CA TYR A 51 -18.41 5.50 -9.82
C TYR A 51 -18.14 6.94 -9.36
N LYS A 52 -18.99 7.51 -8.51
CA LYS A 52 -18.78 8.86 -7.96
C LYS A 52 -17.52 8.91 -7.09
N ILE A 53 -17.30 7.89 -6.28
CA ILE A 53 -16.12 7.78 -5.41
C ILE A 53 -14.84 7.69 -6.26
N VAL A 54 -14.83 6.90 -7.33
CA VAL A 54 -13.68 6.81 -8.25
C VAL A 54 -13.38 8.15 -8.91
N VAL A 55 -14.42 8.88 -9.34
CA VAL A 55 -14.26 10.23 -9.92
C VAL A 55 -13.64 11.19 -8.90
N GLU A 56 -14.06 11.12 -7.63
CA GLU A 56 -13.51 11.98 -6.58
C GLU A 56 -12.05 11.59 -6.23
N CYS A 57 -11.78 10.30 -6.08
CA CYS A 57 -10.43 9.76 -5.86
C CYS A 57 -9.44 10.21 -6.95
N LYS A 58 -9.91 10.29 -8.21
CA LYS A 58 -9.09 10.75 -9.34
C LYS A 58 -8.74 12.24 -9.27
N LYS A 59 -9.57 13.08 -8.65
CA LYS A 59 -9.27 14.50 -8.46
C LYS A 59 -8.29 14.71 -7.30
N ASP A 60 -8.39 13.85 -6.29
CA ASP A 60 -7.64 13.96 -5.04
C ASP A 60 -6.28 13.23 -5.10
N LYS A 61 -5.45 13.61 -6.08
CA LYS A 61 -4.11 13.01 -6.27
C LYS A 61 -3.02 13.59 -5.37
N LYS A 62 -3.36 14.59 -4.55
CA LYS A 62 -2.35 15.45 -3.92
C LYS A 62 -1.54 14.76 -2.84
N ASP A 63 -2.08 13.70 -2.24
CA ASP A 63 -1.50 13.08 -1.04
C ASP A 63 -0.90 11.69 -1.30
N GLN A 64 -0.67 11.30 -2.56
CA GLN A 64 -0.19 9.94 -2.87
C GLN A 64 1.35 9.81 -2.90
N GLY A 65 2.08 10.91 -2.84
CA GLY A 65 3.54 10.94 -2.98
C GLY A 65 4.02 10.47 -4.37
N VAL A 66 5.27 10.77 -4.70
CA VAL A 66 5.97 10.20 -5.86
C VAL A 66 7.15 9.36 -5.42
N TYR A 67 7.73 8.59 -6.36
CA TYR A 67 8.85 7.70 -6.08
C TYR A 67 10.01 8.41 -5.36
N GLU A 68 10.29 9.64 -5.79
CA GLU A 68 11.35 10.48 -5.26
C GLU A 68 11.06 10.89 -3.81
N ASP A 69 9.80 11.12 -3.42
CA ASP A 69 9.42 11.44 -2.05
C ASP A 69 9.75 10.25 -1.12
N PHE A 70 9.47 9.02 -1.56
CA PHE A 70 9.76 7.82 -0.78
C PHE A 70 11.27 7.57 -0.61
N ILE A 71 12.07 7.88 -1.63
CA ILE A 71 13.54 7.80 -1.55
C ILE A 71 14.06 8.77 -0.48
N GLU A 72 13.60 10.02 -0.50
CA GLU A 72 14.01 11.01 0.51
C GLU A 72 13.57 10.61 1.93
N CYS A 73 12.43 9.93 2.09
CA CYS A 73 12.03 9.37 3.37
C CYS A 73 12.98 8.27 3.87
N LEU A 74 13.40 7.34 3.00
CA LEU A 74 14.29 6.24 3.41
C LEU A 74 15.73 6.68 3.65
N LYS A 75 16.19 7.76 3.00
CA LYS A 75 17.49 8.41 3.32
C LYS A 75 17.62 8.86 4.77
N LEU A 76 16.51 9.09 5.49
CA LEU A 76 16.58 9.42 6.93
C LEU A 76 17.15 8.27 7.77
N TYR A 77 17.07 7.03 7.27
CA TYR A 77 17.61 5.83 7.89
C TYR A 77 19.02 5.48 7.39
N ASP A 78 19.40 5.96 6.21
CA ASP A 78 20.71 5.78 5.60
C ASP A 78 21.78 6.65 6.30
N LYS A 79 22.44 6.09 7.33
CA LYS A 79 23.46 6.82 8.09
C LYS A 79 24.79 6.92 7.36
N ALA A 80 25.04 6.03 6.41
CA ALA A 80 26.29 5.95 5.66
C ALA A 80 26.24 6.71 4.32
N ASP A 81 25.05 7.15 3.89
CA ASP A 81 24.78 7.74 2.58
C ASP A 81 25.22 6.81 1.43
N ASP A 82 24.99 5.50 1.61
CA ASP A 82 25.44 4.45 0.69
C ASP A 82 24.28 3.71 -0.01
N GLY A 83 23.04 4.15 0.21
CA GLY A 83 21.85 3.57 -0.39
C GLY A 83 21.30 2.36 0.38
N ARG A 84 21.74 2.14 1.62
CA ARG A 84 21.31 1.00 2.44
C ARG A 84 20.69 1.42 3.77
N MET A 85 19.90 0.52 4.35
CA MET A 85 19.32 0.66 5.69
C MET A 85 19.15 -0.71 6.35
N MET A 86 18.92 -0.76 7.66
CA MET A 86 18.62 -2.02 8.36
C MET A 86 17.24 -2.54 7.96
N ALA A 87 17.12 -3.83 7.63
CA ALA A 87 15.82 -4.45 7.32
C ALA A 87 14.83 -4.32 8.50
N SER A 88 15.33 -4.43 9.73
CA SER A 88 14.54 -4.25 10.95
C SER A 88 13.96 -2.83 11.11
N GLU A 89 14.68 -1.80 10.69
CA GLU A 89 14.18 -0.42 10.71
C GLU A 89 13.07 -0.21 9.68
N LEU A 90 13.20 -0.82 8.49
CA LEU A 90 12.17 -0.78 7.46
C LEU A 90 10.90 -1.48 7.93
N SER A 91 11.02 -2.70 8.46
CA SER A 91 9.90 -3.47 9.02
C SER A 91 9.18 -2.68 10.12
N HIS A 92 9.94 -2.11 11.06
CA HIS A 92 9.39 -1.29 12.13
C HIS A 92 8.69 -0.03 11.61
N ALA A 93 9.26 0.64 10.60
CA ALA A 93 8.66 1.82 9.99
C ALA A 93 7.29 1.50 9.37
N LEU A 94 7.18 0.41 8.60
CA LEU A 94 5.93 -0.04 7.96
C LEU A 94 4.85 -0.42 8.99
N GLY A 95 5.23 -1.04 10.11
CA GLY A 95 4.28 -1.42 11.16
C GLY A 95 3.86 -0.27 12.10
N SER A 96 4.66 0.80 12.21
CA SER A 96 4.50 1.77 13.30
C SER A 96 4.10 3.17 12.84
N LEU A 97 4.50 3.59 11.63
CA LEU A 97 4.33 4.95 11.13
C LEU A 97 3.13 5.07 10.18
N GLY A 98 2.47 6.23 10.21
CA GLY A 98 1.35 6.52 9.31
C GLY A 98 0.16 5.57 9.50
N GLU A 99 -0.37 5.07 8.39
CA GLU A 99 -1.39 4.02 8.40
C GLU A 99 -0.74 2.67 8.66
N ARG A 100 -0.81 2.25 9.93
CA ARG A 100 -0.14 1.04 10.40
C ARG A 100 -0.61 -0.19 9.64
N MET A 101 0.35 -0.92 9.10
CA MET A 101 0.15 -2.24 8.53
C MET A 101 0.11 -3.29 9.63
N LYS A 102 -0.66 -4.35 9.42
CA LYS A 102 -0.59 -5.55 10.27
C LYS A 102 0.72 -6.28 10.00
N ASN A 103 1.20 -7.02 10.99
CA ASN A 103 2.44 -7.78 10.86
C ASN A 103 2.41 -8.71 9.63
N GLU A 104 1.27 -9.36 9.37
CA GLU A 104 1.13 -10.24 8.21
C GLU A 104 1.25 -9.49 6.88
N GLU A 105 0.73 -8.25 6.81
CA GLU A 105 0.82 -7.40 5.61
C GLU A 105 2.26 -6.88 5.42
N VAL A 106 2.98 -6.62 6.52
CA VAL A 106 4.40 -6.24 6.47
C VAL A 106 5.22 -7.42 5.96
N ASP A 107 5.02 -8.62 6.51
CA ASP A 107 5.73 -9.83 6.11
C ASP A 107 5.52 -10.12 4.62
N GLU A 108 4.28 -10.01 4.11
CA GLU A 108 3.96 -10.15 2.68
C GLU A 108 4.72 -9.12 1.81
N VAL A 109 4.76 -7.85 2.22
CA VAL A 109 5.48 -6.80 1.49
C VAL A 109 6.98 -7.06 1.46
N LEU A 110 7.58 -7.45 2.58
CA LEU A 110 9.01 -7.74 2.64
C LEU A 110 9.34 -8.98 1.80
N ASP A 111 8.53 -10.01 1.88
CA ASP A 111 8.67 -11.22 1.06
C ASP A 111 8.61 -10.96 -0.45
N ASP A 112 7.75 -10.02 -0.87
CA ASP A 112 7.53 -9.70 -2.28
C ASP A 112 8.52 -8.67 -2.83
N CYS A 113 9.06 -7.79 -1.99
CA CYS A 113 9.80 -6.62 -2.46
C CYS A 113 11.25 -6.51 -1.94
N LEU A 114 11.59 -7.15 -0.82
CA LEU A 114 12.90 -7.00 -0.17
C LEU A 114 13.90 -8.02 -0.69
N ASP A 115 15.06 -7.55 -1.15
CA ASP A 115 16.18 -8.44 -1.45
C ASP A 115 16.78 -9.03 -0.16
N GLU A 116 17.62 -10.06 -0.30
CA GLU A 116 18.29 -10.68 0.84
C GLU A 116 19.16 -9.68 1.61
N GLU A 117 19.13 -9.79 2.93
CA GLU A 117 20.01 -9.06 3.84
C GLU A 117 21.47 -9.50 3.65
N ASP A 118 22.41 -8.55 3.78
CA ASP A 118 23.82 -8.89 3.89
C ASP A 118 24.20 -9.38 5.30
N ASP A 119 25.49 -9.69 5.51
CA ASP A 119 26.01 -10.20 6.79
C ASP A 119 25.79 -9.24 7.98
N GLU A 120 25.46 -7.97 7.72
CA GLU A 120 25.20 -6.93 8.72
C GLU A 120 23.69 -6.66 8.91
N GLY A 121 22.81 -7.36 8.18
CA GLY A 121 21.36 -7.13 8.22
C GLY A 121 20.90 -5.92 7.42
N MET A 122 21.75 -5.43 6.50
CA MET A 122 21.49 -4.25 5.68
C MET A 122 20.88 -4.66 4.33
N ILE A 123 20.00 -3.79 3.81
CA ILE A 123 19.35 -3.97 2.50
C ILE A 123 19.49 -2.71 1.66
N PRO A 124 19.62 -2.83 0.32
CA PRO A 124 19.45 -1.70 -0.56
C PRO A 124 17.95 -1.33 -0.63
N TYR A 125 17.60 -0.09 -0.26
CA TYR A 125 16.19 0.33 -0.22
C TYR A 125 15.62 0.76 -1.58
N THR A 126 16.49 1.10 -2.53
CA THR A 126 16.06 1.54 -3.88
C THR A 126 15.36 0.43 -4.68
N PRO A 127 15.90 -0.81 -4.75
CA PRO A 127 15.18 -1.95 -5.35
C PRO A 127 13.84 -2.25 -4.67
N PHE A 128 13.81 -2.22 -3.33
CA PHE A 128 12.58 -2.40 -2.56
C PHE A 128 11.50 -1.39 -2.99
N LEU A 129 11.82 -0.10 -3.01
CA LEU A 129 10.90 0.95 -3.45
C LEU A 129 10.51 0.81 -4.93
N ALA A 130 11.44 0.37 -5.79
CA ALA A 130 11.15 0.17 -7.20
C ALA A 130 10.08 -0.91 -7.41
N ARG A 131 10.14 -2.00 -6.63
CA ARG A 131 9.10 -3.05 -6.64
C ARG A 131 7.80 -2.56 -6.02
N MET A 132 7.85 -1.91 -4.85
CA MET A 132 6.67 -1.36 -4.17
C MET A 132 5.92 -0.33 -5.03
N CYS A 133 6.63 0.48 -5.81
CA CYS A 133 6.05 1.47 -6.71
C CYS A 133 5.70 0.90 -8.11
N GLY A 134 5.79 -0.43 -8.29
CA GLY A 134 5.47 -1.11 -9.56
C GLY A 134 6.40 -0.79 -10.73
N LYS A 135 7.59 -0.22 -10.47
CA LYS A 135 8.63 -0.02 -11.49
C LYS A 135 9.38 -1.31 -11.83
N GLN A 136 9.35 -2.29 -10.91
CA GLN A 136 9.92 -3.62 -11.07
C GLN A 136 8.91 -4.69 -10.61
N PRO A 137 8.95 -5.92 -11.15
CA PRO A 137 8.09 -7.00 -10.68
C PRO A 137 8.46 -7.44 -9.25
N PRO A 138 7.49 -7.94 -8.46
CA PRO A 138 7.77 -8.60 -7.19
C PRO A 138 8.74 -9.78 -7.35
N LEU A 139 9.52 -10.07 -6.31
CA LEU A 139 10.45 -11.20 -6.24
C LEU A 139 9.71 -12.53 -6.28
N LYS A 140 8.65 -12.67 -5.47
CA LYS A 140 7.74 -13.82 -5.54
C LYS A 140 6.70 -13.54 -6.61
N VAL A 141 6.85 -14.15 -7.78
CA VAL A 141 5.83 -14.07 -8.82
C VAL A 141 4.57 -14.77 -8.30
N ALA A 142 3.47 -14.03 -8.19
CA ALA A 142 2.17 -14.56 -7.79
C ALA A 142 1.86 -15.84 -8.59
N LYS A 143 1.65 -16.96 -7.88
CA LYS A 143 1.19 -18.21 -8.52
C LYS A 143 -0.16 -17.91 -9.17
N LYS A 144 -0.20 -18.00 -10.50
CA LYS A 144 -1.42 -17.87 -11.32
C LYS A 144 -2.48 -18.88 -10.91
#